data_AF-A0A514XFQ9-F1
#
_entry.id   AF-A0A514XFQ9-F1
#
_cell.length_a   1.000
_cell.length_b   1.000
_cell.length_c   1.000
_cell.angle_alpha   90.00
_cell.angle_beta   90.00
_cell.angle_gamma   90.00
#
_symmetry.space_group_name_H-M   'P 1'
#
loop_
_entity.id
_entity.type
_entity.pdbx_description
1 polymer ?
#
loop_
_entity_poly.entity_id
_entity_poly.type
_entity_poly.pdbx_seq_one_letter_code
_entity_poly.pdbx_strand_id
1 'polypeptide(L)'
;MRFTFFRWVLSMKLKSNLKHILADRDMTAAQLSRKTGVPKTTLSEWLSGGNPRDIKKVKIVADELGITVDELCFGPFERKSPLKEMEDEIFAGNFDVILRKAKK
;
A
#
# COMPACT_ATOMS: atom_id res chain seq x y z
N MET A 1 12.20 -33.73 -11.76
CA MET A 1 12.02 -34.02 -10.33
C MET A 1 12.02 -32.70 -9.56
N ARG A 2 10.96 -32.44 -8.78
CA ARG A 2 10.73 -31.32 -7.85
C ARG A 2 10.72 -29.91 -8.45
N PHE A 3 9.65 -29.58 -9.16
CA PHE A 3 9.12 -28.21 -9.09
C PHE A 3 8.62 -28.03 -7.65
N THR A 4 9.39 -27.33 -6.82
CA THR A 4 8.87 -26.78 -5.58
C THR A 4 7.82 -25.74 -5.98
N PHE A 5 6.60 -26.23 -6.13
CA PHE A 5 5.39 -25.45 -6.19
C PHE A 5 5.40 -24.56 -4.96
N PHE A 6 5.91 -23.34 -5.14
CA PHE A 6 5.91 -22.29 -4.15
C PHE A 6 4.43 -22.03 -3.89
N ARG A 7 3.88 -22.71 -2.88
CA ARG A 7 2.56 -22.44 -2.35
C ARG A 7 2.64 -21.04 -1.76
N TRP A 8 2.52 -20.03 -2.62
CA TRP A 8 2.16 -18.68 -2.25
C TRP A 8 0.82 -18.84 -1.55
N VAL A 9 0.84 -18.93 -0.22
CA VAL A 9 -0.36 -18.68 0.56
C VAL A 9 -0.70 -17.24 0.21
N LEU A 10 -1.80 -17.05 -0.52
CA LEU A 10 -2.42 -15.75 -0.74
C LEU A 10 -2.82 -15.22 0.65
N SER A 11 -1.87 -14.65 1.37
CA SER A 11 -2.09 -14.09 2.70
C SER A 11 -2.67 -12.71 2.51
N MET A 12 -3.85 -12.48 3.07
CA MET A 12 -4.52 -11.18 2.99
C MET A 12 -3.72 -10.12 3.76
N LYS A 13 -3.40 -9.02 3.08
CA LYS A 13 -2.59 -7.89 3.55
C LYS A 13 -3.40 -6.61 3.77
N LEU A 14 -4.73 -6.72 3.87
CA LEU A 14 -5.65 -5.59 4.01
C LEU A 14 -5.24 -4.63 5.14
N LYS A 15 -4.92 -5.15 6.33
CA LYS A 15 -4.53 -4.35 7.49
C LYS A 15 -3.33 -3.44 7.19
N SER A 16 -2.25 -4.03 6.68
CA SER A 16 -1.02 -3.29 6.41
C SER A 16 -1.25 -2.29 5.29
N ASN A 17 -1.86 -2.71 4.19
CA ASN A 17 -2.06 -1.87 3.01
C ASN A 17 -2.97 -0.68 3.34
N LEU A 18 -4.11 -0.93 3.99
CA LEU A 18 -5.03 0.14 4.40
C LEU A 18 -4.35 1.13 5.37
N LYS A 19 -3.58 0.64 6.34
CA LYS A 19 -2.84 1.52 7.27
C LYS A 19 -1.82 2.39 6.54
N HIS A 20 -1.11 1.82 5.56
CA HIS A 20 -0.12 2.56 4.79
C HIS A 20 -0.76 3.61 3.88
N ILE A 21 -1.82 3.26 3.16
CA ILE A 21 -2.54 4.20 2.28
C ILE A 21 -3.11 5.38 3.08
N LEU A 22 -3.69 5.10 4.25
CA LEU A 22 -4.21 6.15 5.13
C LEU A 22 -3.09 7.09 5.60
N ALA A 23 -1.93 6.56 5.98
CA ALA A 23 -0.79 7.36 6.40
C ALA A 23 -0.20 8.20 5.25
N ASP A 24 -0.12 7.63 4.05
CA ASP A 24 0.40 8.30 2.85
C ASP A 24 -0.48 9.48 2.42
N ARG A 25 -1.79 9.36 2.63
CA ARG A 25 -2.78 10.39 2.28
C ARG A 25 -3.18 11.32 3.42
N ASP A 26 -2.46 11.27 4.55
CA ASP A 26 -2.80 11.98 5.79
C ASP A 26 -4.30 11.88 6.15
N MET A 27 -4.86 10.67 5.99
CA MET A 27 -6.27 10.39 6.12
C MET A 27 -6.54 9.49 7.32
N THR A 28 -7.55 9.84 8.10
CA THR A 28 -8.04 9.02 9.22
C THR A 28 -9.13 8.05 8.75
N ALA A 29 -9.30 6.94 9.48
CA ALA A 29 -10.41 6.02 9.25
C ALA A 29 -11.79 6.69 9.40
N ALA A 30 -11.89 7.75 10.20
CA ALA A 30 -13.11 8.53 10.35
C ALA A 30 -13.44 9.35 9.08
N GLN A 31 -12.43 9.97 8.46
CA GLN A 31 -12.60 10.66 7.18
C GLN A 31 -12.96 9.66 6.06
N LEU A 32 -12.28 8.51 6.01
CA LEU A 32 -12.60 7.46 5.04
C LEU A 32 -14.04 6.94 5.23
N SER A 33 -14.49 6.76 6.47
CA SER A 33 -15.87 6.36 6.77
C SER A 33 -16.89 7.36 6.23
N ARG A 34 -16.65 8.67 6.38
CA ARG A 34 -17.54 9.72 5.86
C ARG A 34 -17.59 9.74 4.34
N LYS A 35 -16.46 9.52 3.67
CA LYS A 35 -16.35 9.49 2.21
C LYS A 35 -17.04 8.27 1.59
N THR A 36 -16.83 7.10 2.19
CA THR A 36 -17.27 5.81 1.64
C THR A 36 -18.63 5.35 2.14
N GLY A 37 -19.14 5.92 3.24
CA GLY A 37 -20.31 5.42 3.95
C GLY A 37 -20.06 4.08 4.69
N VAL A 38 -18.85 3.52 4.63
CA VAL A 38 -18.52 2.30 5.38
C VAL A 38 -18.39 2.64 6.87
N PRO A 39 -19.03 1.87 7.78
CA PRO A 39 -18.99 2.18 9.20
C PRO A 39 -17.56 2.22 9.75
N LYS A 40 -17.27 3.21 10.60
CA LYS A 40 -15.97 3.34 11.28
C LYS A 40 -15.57 2.05 12.02
N THR A 41 -16.53 1.35 12.61
CA THR A 41 -16.30 0.05 13.29
C THR A 41 -15.76 -1.01 12.34
N THR A 42 -16.28 -1.08 11.12
CA THR A 42 -15.78 -1.99 10.07
C THR A 42 -14.36 -1.64 9.66
N LEU A 43 -14.07 -0.35 9.44
CA LEU A 43 -12.70 0.09 9.10
C LEU A 43 -11.72 -0.17 10.25
N SER A 44 -12.14 0.03 11.50
CA SER A 44 -11.34 -0.28 12.70
C SER A 44 -11.07 -1.77 12.86
N GLU A 45 -12.04 -2.63 12.54
CA GLU A 45 -11.86 -4.09 12.52
C GLU A 45 -10.79 -4.49 11.49
N TRP A 46 -10.85 -3.95 10.27
CA TRP A 46 -9.85 -4.21 9.23
C TRP A 46 -8.45 -3.71 9.62
N LEU A 47 -8.35 -2.53 10.22
CA LEU A 47 -7.10 -1.97 10.75
C LEU A 47 -6.55 -2.75 11.95
N SER A 48 -7.39 -3.52 12.64
CA SER A 48 -6.98 -4.42 13.73
C SER A 48 -6.49 -5.76 13.20
N GLY A 49 -6.89 -6.15 11.97
CA GLY A 49 -6.54 -7.41 11.32
C GLY A 49 -7.72 -8.35 11.10
N GLY A 50 -8.95 -7.87 11.31
CA GLY A 50 -10.14 -8.64 10.96
C GLY A 50 -10.30 -8.74 9.45
N ASN A 51 -10.65 -9.93 8.97
CA ASN A 51 -10.91 -10.16 7.56
C ASN A 51 -12.26 -9.53 7.15
N PRO A 52 -12.34 -8.93 5.96
CA PRO A 52 -13.58 -8.36 5.46
C PRO A 52 -14.59 -9.47 5.17
N ARG A 53 -15.77 -9.35 5.78
CA ARG A 53 -16.91 -10.27 5.54
C ARG A 53 -17.72 -9.91 4.30
N ASP A 54 -17.61 -8.67 3.85
CA ASP A 54 -18.38 -8.12 2.75
C ASP A 54 -17.45 -7.46 1.73
N ILE A 55 -17.25 -8.14 0.61
CA ILE A 55 -16.39 -7.68 -0.49
C ILE A 55 -16.92 -6.40 -1.14
N LYS A 56 -18.23 -6.10 -1.06
CA LYS A 56 -18.79 -4.86 -1.63
C LYS A 56 -18.25 -3.64 -0.90
N LYS A 57 -18.11 -3.72 0.42
CA LYS A 57 -17.51 -2.64 1.22
C LYS A 57 -16.03 -2.45 0.89
N VAL A 58 -15.31 -3.54 0.67
CA VAL A 58 -13.90 -3.49 0.26
C VAL A 58 -13.78 -2.78 -1.08
N LYS A 59 -14.65 -3.12 -2.04
CA LYS A 59 -14.71 -2.44 -3.34
C LYS A 59 -14.98 -0.95 -3.21
N ILE A 60 -15.99 -0.54 -2.44
CA ILE A 60 -16.30 0.89 -2.23
C ILE A 60 -15.09 1.64 -1.66
N VAL A 61 -14.38 1.04 -0.71
CA VAL A 61 -13.16 1.64 -0.14
C VAL A 61 -12.04 1.70 -1.16
N ALA A 62 -11.84 0.64 -1.95
CA ALA A 62 -10.82 0.63 -3.00
C ALA A 62 -11.10 1.71 -4.07
N ASP A 63 -12.36 1.84 -4.50
CA ASP A 63 -12.81 2.82 -5.47
C ASP A 63 -12.59 4.27 -4.97
N GLU A 64 -12.96 4.59 -3.72
CA GLU A 64 -12.68 5.91 -3.11
C GLU A 64 -11.17 6.16 -2.96
N LEU A 65 -10.40 5.11 -2.74
CA LEU A 65 -8.94 5.20 -2.70
C LEU A 65 -8.31 5.20 -4.10
N GLY A 66 -9.08 5.02 -5.18
CA GLY A 66 -8.55 5.00 -6.55
C GLY A 66 -7.56 3.86 -6.80
N ILE A 67 -7.73 2.72 -6.12
CA ILE A 67 -6.93 1.51 -6.28
C ILE A 67 -7.84 0.30 -6.50
N THR A 68 -7.28 -0.82 -6.93
CA THR A 68 -8.04 -2.06 -7.10
C THR A 68 -8.22 -2.80 -5.76
N VAL A 69 -9.24 -3.67 -5.69
CA VAL A 69 -9.45 -4.55 -4.54
C VAL A 69 -8.26 -5.48 -4.33
N ASP A 70 -7.62 -5.92 -5.40
CA ASP A 70 -6.43 -6.76 -5.34
C ASP A 70 -5.26 -6.03 -4.70
N GLU A 71 -4.96 -4.79 -5.13
CA GLU A 71 -3.92 -3.96 -4.52
C GLU A 71 -4.20 -3.69 -3.03
N LEU A 72 -5.46 -3.44 -2.69
CA LEU A 72 -5.87 -3.21 -1.31
C LEU A 72 -5.71 -4.48 -0.43
N CYS A 73 -6.03 -5.66 -0.96
CA CYS A 73 -6.09 -6.90 -0.16
C CYS A 73 -4.87 -7.80 -0.25
N PHE A 74 -4.15 -7.82 -1.36
CA PHE A 74 -3.12 -8.82 -1.68
C PHE A 74 -1.86 -8.21 -2.28
N GLY A 75 -1.97 -7.05 -2.93
CA GLY A 75 -0.85 -6.39 -3.60
C GLY A 75 0.31 -6.07 -2.66
N PRO A 76 1.57 -6.15 -3.15
CA PRO A 76 2.70 -5.58 -2.43
C PRO A 76 2.50 -4.07 -2.37
N PHE A 77 2.39 -3.51 -1.16
CA PHE A 77 2.37 -2.07 -1.00
C PHE A 77 3.78 -1.53 -1.23
N GLU A 78 4.09 -1.23 -2.48
CA GLU A 78 5.27 -0.48 -2.91
C GLU A 78 4.90 1.01 -2.79
N ARG A 79 5.55 1.74 -1.87
CA ARG A 79 5.46 3.20 -1.91
C ARG A 79 6.02 3.65 -3.26
N LYS A 80 5.21 4.31 -4.08
CA LYS A 80 5.70 5.05 -5.24
C LYS A 80 6.50 6.23 -4.71
N SER A 81 7.81 6.03 -4.55
CA SER A 81 8.73 7.13 -4.30
C SER A 81 8.89 7.89 -5.62
N PRO A 82 8.84 9.24 -5.63
CA PRO A 82 9.19 10.01 -6.82
C PRO A 82 10.57 9.63 -7.37
N LEU A 83 11.50 9.23 -6.50
CA LEU A 83 12.82 8.74 -6.89
C LEU A 83 12.77 7.42 -7.68
N LYS A 84 11.77 6.58 -7.42
CA LYS A 84 11.59 5.28 -8.07
C LYS A 84 10.98 5.43 -9.46
N GLU A 85 10.13 6.42 -9.66
CA GLU A 85 9.59 6.78 -10.99
C GLU A 85 10.62 7.49 -11.85
N MET A 86 11.60 8.17 -11.22
CA MET A 86 12.72 8.82 -11.90
C MET A 86 13.98 7.94 -11.96
N GLU A 87 13.93 6.67 -11.57
CA GLU A 87 15.10 5.77 -11.59
C GLU A 87 15.73 5.74 -12.99
N ASP A 88 14.91 5.60 -14.04
CA ASP A 88 15.38 5.59 -15.43
C ASP A 88 16.05 6.91 -15.87
N GLU A 89 15.63 8.04 -15.31
CA GLU A 89 16.23 9.36 -15.57
C GLU A 89 17.51 9.59 -14.74
N ILE A 90 17.56 9.08 -13.51
CA ILE A 90 18.71 9.20 -12.60
C ILE A 90 19.93 8.42 -13.15
N PHE A 91 19.70 7.34 -13.90
CA PHE A 91 20.76 6.54 -14.53
C PHE A 91 21.14 6.99 -15.95
N ALA A 92 20.55 8.07 -16.48
CA ALA A 92 20.78 8.52 -17.85
C ALA A 92 22.12 9.27 -18.08
N GLY A 93 23.08 9.21 -17.15
CA GLY A 93 24.37 9.87 -17.29
C GLY A 93 25.49 9.23 -16.47
N ASN A 94 26.72 9.28 -17.00
CA ASN A 94 27.91 8.89 -16.25
C ASN A 94 28.29 10.04 -15.31
N PHE A 95 28.15 9.83 -14.00
CA PHE A 95 28.59 10.80 -12.98
C PHE A 95 29.75 10.23 -12.16
N ASP A 96 30.85 10.98 -12.11
CA ASP A 96 31.92 10.74 -11.13
C ASP A 96 31.66 11.56 -9.87
N VAL A 97 31.38 10.88 -8.75
CA VAL A 97 31.15 11.52 -7.46
C VAL A 97 32.33 11.25 -6.53
N ILE A 98 33.06 12.32 -6.15
CA ILE A 98 34.13 12.24 -5.14
C ILE A 98 33.60 12.81 -3.82
N LEU A 99 33.16 11.92 -2.93
CA LEU A 99 32.74 12.29 -1.58
C LEU A 99 33.97 12.57 -0.70
N ARG A 100 34.03 13.78 -0.11
CA ARG A 100 35.03 14.11 0.92
C ARG A 100 34.35 14.34 2.25
N LYS A 101 34.99 13.87 3.32
CA LYS A 101 34.54 14.12 4.70
C LYS A 101 34.57 15.62 4.99
N ALA A 102 33.44 16.18 5.43
CA ALA A 102 33.42 17.54 5.95
C ALA A 102 34.30 17.61 7.21
N LYS A 103 35.25 18.55 7.26
CA LYS A 103 35.93 18.89 8.51
C LYS A 103 34.91 19.62 9.40
N LYS A 104 34.74 19.11 10.61
CA LYS A 104 33.90 19.70 11.66
C LYS A 104 34.61 20.90 12.28
#